data_AF-A0A3N1NF52-F1
#
_entry.id   AF-A0A3N1NF52-F1
#
_cell.length_a   1.000
_cell.length_b   1.000
_cell.length_c   1.000
_cell.angle_alpha   90.00
_cell.angle_beta   90.00
_cell.angle_gamma   90.00
#
_symmetry.space_group_name_H-M   'P 1'
#
loop_
_entity.id
_entity.type
_entity.pdbx_description
1 polymer ?
#
loop_
_entity_poly.entity_id
_entity_poly.type
_entity_poly.pdbx_seq_one_letter_code
_entity_poly.pdbx_strand_id
1 'polypeptide(L)'
;MDTQTQTELEAAAFRRLLKHLDERKDVQNIDLMELAGFCRNCLSKWYMEAAQERGLDVDKDTAREMVYGMPYEEWKARYQKPR
;
A
#
# COMPACT_ATOMS: atom_id res chain seq x y z
N MET A 1 -12.75 14.91 19.44
CA MET A 1 -13.06 13.96 18.36
C MET A 1 -13.20 12.60 19.00
N ASP A 2 -14.26 11.87 18.69
CA ASP A 2 -14.43 10.49 19.19
C ASP A 2 -13.57 9.51 18.38
N THR A 3 -13.33 8.34 18.96
CA THR A 3 -12.44 7.30 18.39
C THR A 3 -12.91 6.79 17.03
N GLN A 4 -14.22 6.72 16.80
CA GLN A 4 -14.78 6.26 15.52
C GLN A 4 -14.47 7.28 14.43
N THR A 5 -14.77 8.56 14.67
CA THR A 5 -14.44 9.64 13.74
C THR A 5 -12.94 9.70 13.45
N GLN A 6 -12.09 9.51 14.46
CA GLN A 6 -10.64 9.47 14.26
C GLN A 6 -10.23 8.33 13.32
N THR A 7 -10.73 7.12 13.56
CA THR A 7 -10.44 5.93 12.75
C THR A 7 -10.87 6.12 11.30
N GLU A 8 -12.04 6.73 11.06
CA GLU A 8 -12.56 6.99 9.73
C GLU A 8 -11.69 7.99 8.95
N LEU A 9 -11.20 9.04 9.63
CA LEU A 9 -10.31 10.04 9.04
C LEU A 9 -8.93 9.46 8.71
N GLU A 10 -8.35 8.66 9.61
CA GLU A 10 -7.08 7.97 9.38
C GLU A 10 -7.19 7.00 8.18
N ALA A 11 -8.28 6.22 8.12
CA ALA A 11 -8.54 5.32 7.00
C ALA A 11 -8.77 6.10 5.69
N ALA A 12 -9.45 7.26 5.74
CA ALA A 12 -9.64 8.12 4.56
C ALA A 12 -8.32 8.71 4.05
N ALA A 13 -7.44 9.15 4.95
CA ALA A 13 -6.11 9.64 4.61
C ALA A 13 -5.25 8.53 3.97
N PHE A 14 -5.29 7.31 4.52
CA PHE A 14 -4.57 6.17 3.96
C PHE A 14 -5.09 5.82 2.56
N ARG A 15 -6.41 5.73 2.35
CA ARG A 15 -6.99 5.52 1.01
C ARG A 15 -6.59 6.62 0.03
N ARG A 16 -6.48 7.87 0.47
CA ARG A 16 -6.02 8.99 -0.36
C ARG A 16 -4.54 8.83 -0.75
N LEU A 17 -3.68 8.38 0.16
CA LEU A 17 -2.28 8.05 -0.12
C LEU A 17 -2.17 6.94 -1.17
N LEU A 18 -2.92 5.85 -1.02
CA LEU A 18 -2.92 4.76 -2.00
C LEU A 18 -3.33 5.27 -3.39
N LYS A 19 -4.41 6.05 -3.47
CA LYS A 19 -4.85 6.68 -4.72
C LYS A 19 -3.75 7.58 -5.32
N HIS A 20 -3.08 8.39 -4.50
CA HIS A 20 -2.00 9.25 -4.96
C HIS A 20 -0.81 8.45 -5.53
N LEU A 21 -0.43 7.36 -4.86
CA LEU A 21 0.64 6.46 -5.32
C LEU A 21 0.25 5.69 -6.58
N ASP A 22 -1.03 5.41 -6.79
CA ASP A 22 -1.56 4.82 -8.02
C ASP A 22 -1.63 5.84 -9.16
N GLU A 23 -1.94 7.11 -8.90
CA GLU A 23 -1.84 8.20 -9.88
C GLU A 23 -0.38 8.45 -10.30
N ARG A 24 0.58 8.12 -9.43
CA ARG A 24 2.03 8.34 -9.61
C ARG A 24 2.81 7.03 -9.83
N LYS A 25 2.40 6.25 -10.83
CA LYS A 25 3.10 5.00 -11.22
C LYS A 25 4.53 5.21 -11.72
N ASP A 26 4.87 6.45 -12.08
CA ASP A 26 6.24 6.86 -12.40
C ASP A 26 7.19 6.76 -11.20
N VAL A 27 6.69 7.00 -9.99
CA VAL A 27 7.48 6.93 -8.75
C VAL A 27 7.78 5.47 -8.42
N GLN A 28 9.05 5.06 -8.56
CA GLN A 28 9.45 3.68 -8.32
C GLN A 28 9.56 3.39 -6.83
N ASN A 29 9.29 2.14 -6.44
CA ASN A 29 9.42 1.71 -5.05
C ASN A 29 10.84 1.86 -4.51
N ILE A 30 11.85 1.66 -5.34
CA ILE A 30 13.25 1.77 -4.95
C ILE A 30 13.64 3.22 -4.62
N ASP A 31 13.15 4.19 -5.38
CA ASP A 31 13.39 5.61 -5.10
C ASP A 31 12.72 6.03 -3.78
N LEU A 32 11.51 5.51 -3.50
CA LEU A 32 10.84 5.72 -2.21
C LEU A 32 11.61 5.07 -1.06
N MET A 33 12.15 3.86 -1.26
CA MET A 33 12.97 3.18 -0.24
C MET A 33 14.24 3.97 0.09
N GLU A 34 14.93 4.48 -0.92
CA GLU A 34 16.17 5.26 -0.71
C GLU A 34 15.89 6.62 -0.06
N LEU A 35 14.81 7.29 -0.44
CA LEU A 35 14.49 8.63 0.06
C LEU A 35 13.83 8.60 1.44
N ALA A 36 12.86 7.71 1.64
CA ALA A 36 11.92 7.76 2.76
C ALA A 36 11.92 6.50 3.64
N GLY A 37 12.70 5.46 3.28
CA GLY A 37 12.77 4.22 4.05
C GLY A 37 11.52 3.33 3.98
N PHE A 38 10.54 3.65 3.12
CA PHE A 38 9.37 2.80 2.87
C PHE A 38 8.91 2.92 1.41
N CYS A 39 8.14 1.95 0.93
CA CYS A 39 7.51 2.00 -0.38
C CYS A 39 6.14 1.29 -0.36
N ARG A 40 5.51 1.10 -1.53
CA ARG A 40 4.22 0.39 -1.65
C ARG A 40 4.25 -1.00 -1.03
N ASN A 41 5.34 -1.74 -1.20
CA ASN A 41 5.48 -3.08 -0.59
C ASN A 41 5.51 -3.05 0.95
N CYS A 42 6.02 -1.97 1.54
CA CYS A 42 5.97 -1.78 2.99
C CYS A 42 4.53 -1.55 3.45
N LEU A 43 3.75 -0.73 2.72
CA LEU A 43 2.34 -0.52 3.01
C LEU A 43 1.54 -1.84 2.94
N SER A 44 1.81 -2.69 1.96
CA SER A 44 1.19 -4.02 1.85
C SER A 44 1.54 -4.90 3.05
N LYS A 45 2.81 -4.88 3.48
CA LYS A 45 3.25 -5.62 4.66
C LYS A 45 2.54 -5.13 5.93
N TRP A 46 2.45 -3.82 6.15
CA TRP A 46 1.76 -3.25 7.31
C TRP A 46 0.26 -3.57 7.32
N TYR A 47 -0.38 -3.56 6.14
CA TYR A 47 -1.79 -3.96 6.02
C TYR A 47 -1.99 -5.42 6.41
N MET A 48 -1.12 -6.31 5.94
CA MET A 48 -1.13 -7.73 6.27
C MET A 48 -0.90 -7.94 7.78
N GLU A 49 0.09 -7.28 8.39
CA GLU A 49 0.37 -7.37 9.82
C GLU A 49 -0.83 -6.90 10.67
N ALA A 50 -1.45 -5.77 10.30
CA ALA A 50 -2.65 -5.27 10.98
C ALA A 50 -3.86 -6.22 10.87
N ALA A 51 -3.95 -6.99 9.79
CA ALA A 51 -4.98 -8.03 9.64
C ALA A 51 -4.67 -9.24 10.53
N GLN A 52 -3.42 -9.69 10.56
CA GLN A 52 -2.97 -10.81 11.39
C GLN A 52 -3.16 -10.53 12.88
N GLU A 53 -2.90 -9.31 13.35
CA GLU A 53 -3.18 -8.88 14.73
C GLU A 53 -4.65 -9.01 15.12
N ARG A 54 -5.55 -9.01 14.13
CA ARG A 54 -7.00 -9.19 14.31
C ARG A 54 -7.47 -10.61 14.03
N GLY A 55 -6.55 -11.55 13.82
CA GLY A 55 -6.86 -12.94 13.47
C GLY A 55 -7.47 -13.11 12.08
N LEU A 56 -7.28 -12.13 11.19
CA LEU A 56 -7.75 -12.20 9.80
C LEU A 56 -6.64 -12.75 8.90
N ASP A 57 -6.99 -13.74 8.08
CA ASP A 57 -6.07 -14.31 7.10
C ASP A 57 -6.06 -13.44 5.84
N VAL A 58 -5.09 -12.54 5.76
CA VAL A 58 -4.78 -11.76 4.57
C VAL A 58 -3.40 -12.18 4.13
N ASP A 59 -3.30 -12.76 2.93
CA ASP A 59 -2.01 -13.12 2.38
C ASP A 59 -1.30 -11.91 1.74
N LYS A 60 -0.04 -12.12 1.38
CA LYS A 60 0.83 -11.09 0.82
C LYS A 60 0.31 -10.54 -0.52
N ASP A 61 -0.28 -11.40 -1.35
CA ASP A 61 -0.70 -11.00 -2.70
C ASP A 61 -2.01 -10.22 -2.64
N THR A 62 -2.94 -10.61 -1.78
CA THR A 62 -4.14 -9.84 -1.43
C THR A 62 -3.77 -8.48 -0.86
N ALA A 63 -2.84 -8.41 0.09
CA ALA A 63 -2.40 -7.15 0.66
C ALA A 63 -1.72 -6.22 -0.36
N ARG A 64 -1.02 -6.80 -1.36
CA ARG A 64 -0.48 -6.05 -2.48
C ARG A 64 -1.59 -5.55 -3.39
N GLU A 65 -2.53 -6.40 -3.79
CA GLU A 65 -3.64 -5.98 -4.64
C GLU A 65 -4.42 -4.81 -4.02
N MET A 66 -4.64 -4.83 -2.71
CA MET A 66 -5.25 -3.71 -1.97
C MET A 66 -4.46 -2.38 -2.07
N VAL A 67 -3.13 -2.45 -2.12
CA VAL A 67 -2.25 -1.27 -2.19
C VAL A 67 -1.99 -0.80 -3.63
N TYR A 68 -1.88 -1.73 -4.57
CA TYR A 68 -1.57 -1.46 -5.98
C TYR A 68 -2.81 -1.26 -6.85
N GLY A 69 -4.00 -1.61 -6.35
CA GLY A 69 -5.28 -1.53 -7.09
C GLY A 69 -5.43 -2.57 -8.21
N MET A 70 -4.48 -3.51 -8.33
CA MET A 70 -4.46 -4.62 -9.29
C MET A 70 -3.43 -5.68 -8.83
N PRO A 71 -3.44 -6.89 -9.41
CA PRO A 71 -2.43 -7.90 -9.12
C PRO A 71 -1.01 -7.36 -9.28
N TYR A 72 -0.14 -7.63 -8.29
CA TYR A 72 1.21 -7.07 -8.25
C TYR A 72 2.04 -7.44 -9.48
N GLU A 73 1.94 -8.68 -9.96
CA GLU A 73 2.68 -9.12 -11.15
C GLU A 73 2.23 -8.37 -12.41
N GLU A 74 0.95 -8.02 -12.53
CA GLU A 74 0.48 -7.16 -13.63
C GLU A 74 1.01 -5.73 -13.50
N TRP A 75 0.97 -5.17 -12.29
CA TRP A 75 1.53 -3.83 -12.04
C TRP A 75 3.02 -3.79 -12.37
N LYS A 76 3.76 -4.82 -11.93
CA LYS A 76 5.19 -4.98 -12.19
C LYS A 76 5.48 -5.03 -13.68
N ALA A 77 4.75 -5.85 -14.43
CA ALA A 77 4.95 -5.98 -15.88
C ALA A 77 4.66 -4.67 -16.65
N ARG A 78 3.68 -3.88 -16.20
CA ARG A 78 3.24 -2.65 -16.90
C ARG A 78 4.03 -1.41 -16.51
N TYR A 79 4.46 -1.30 -15.25
CA TYR A 79 4.91 -0.01 -14.69
C TYR A 79 6.26 -0.06 -13.97
N GLN A 80 6.74 -1.23 -13.54
CA GLN A 80 8.06 -1.31 -12.91
C GLN A 80 9.13 -1.18 -13.98
N LYS A 81 10.03 -0.21 -13.81
CA LYS A 81 11.17 -0.05 -14.69
C LYS A 81 12.33 -0.90 -14.18
N PRO A 82 13.11 -1.53 -15.08
CA PRO A 82 14.41 -2.07 -14.70
C PRO A 82 15.26 -0.91 -14.17
N ARG A 83 16.05 -1.20 -13.14
CA ARG A 83 17.01 -0.26 -12.57
C ARG A 83 18.41 -0.83 -12.75
#